data_AF-A0A3Q1CGI7-F1
#
_entry.id   AF-A0A3Q1CGI7-F1
#
_cell.length_a   1.000
_cell.length_b   1.000
_cell.length_c   1.000
_cell.angle_alpha   90.00
_cell.angle_beta   90.00
_cell.angle_gamma   90.00
#
_symmetry.space_group_name_H-M   'P 1'
#
loop_
_entity.id
_entity.type
_entity.pdbx_description
1 polymer ?
#
loop_
_entity_poly.entity_id
_entity_poly.type
_entity_poly.pdbx_seq_one_letter_code
_entity_poly.pdbx_strand_id
1 'polypeptide(L)'
;MGLFSYQLKRLSGSVLTDNSLLLYQFFLMFMAETAESEKTYVLIRYLRTWNDAQTYCRQHYKDLPIIESAEDNANVQAVKPLVDAWIGLYREAWTWSNNQSSSFRNWQFREPDNAFLNEYCVAEDYQHNWRDTDCQRKIAFICHKGDHYQTENFLLCSN
;
A
#
# COMPACT_ATOMS: atom_id res chain seq x y z
N MET A 1 -32.03 26.95 54.66
CA MET A 1 -31.53 26.21 53.49
C MET A 1 -31.67 24.72 53.81
N GLY A 2 -32.49 24.00 53.02
CA GLY A 2 -32.86 22.55 52.96
C GLY A 2 -32.61 21.65 54.19
N LEU A 3 -33.59 20.95 54.80
CA LEU A 3 -34.50 19.89 54.28
C LEU A 3 -33.75 18.92 53.33
N PHE A 4 -33.61 17.62 53.60
CA PHE A 4 -34.68 16.62 53.68
C PHE A 4 -34.28 15.33 54.42
N SER A 5 -35.25 14.78 55.15
CA SER A 5 -35.34 13.41 55.67
C SER A 5 -35.68 12.43 54.54
N TYR A 6 -35.02 11.26 54.47
CA TYR A 6 -35.60 10.08 53.81
C TYR A 6 -35.18 8.78 54.53
N GLN A 7 -36.16 8.17 55.18
CA GLN A 7 -36.17 6.77 55.63
C GLN A 7 -36.58 5.87 54.45
N LEU A 8 -36.05 4.63 54.47
CA LEU A 8 -36.28 3.55 53.51
C LEU A 8 -37.77 3.26 53.25
N LYS A 9 -38.14 3.07 51.97
CA LYS A 9 -39.35 2.31 51.60
C LYS A 9 -39.08 1.38 50.41
N ARG A 10 -39.74 0.24 50.52
CA ARG A 10 -39.50 -1.07 49.90
C ARG A 10 -39.97 -1.12 48.43
N LEU A 11 -39.30 -1.99 47.68
CA LEU A 11 -39.38 -2.29 46.24
C LEU A 11 -40.78 -2.56 45.66
N SER A 12 -40.98 -2.17 44.40
CA SER A 12 -41.61 -3.01 43.36
C SER A 12 -41.44 -2.38 41.97
N GLY A 13 -41.03 -3.17 40.96
CA GLY A 13 -41.16 -2.79 39.55
C GLY A 13 -39.84 -2.77 38.78
N SER A 14 -39.60 -3.86 38.06
CA SER A 14 -38.48 -4.16 37.17
C SER A 14 -38.43 -3.31 35.89
N VAL A 15 -37.29 -2.66 35.60
CA VAL A 15 -36.57 -2.69 34.30
C VAL A 15 -35.10 -2.40 34.60
N LEU A 16 -34.28 -3.44 34.71
CA LEU A 16 -32.82 -3.30 34.69
C LEU A 16 -32.42 -3.28 33.20
N THR A 17 -32.25 -2.10 32.61
CA THR A 17 -31.53 -2.01 31.33
C THR A 17 -30.05 -2.24 31.63
N ASP A 18 -29.55 -3.39 31.19
CA ASP A 18 -28.21 -3.89 31.50
C ASP A 18 -27.12 -3.05 30.80
N ASN A 19 -26.74 -1.93 31.41
CA ASN A 19 -25.66 -1.06 30.96
C ASN A 19 -24.27 -1.72 31.10
N SER A 20 -24.18 -2.88 31.75
CA SER A 20 -22.90 -3.60 31.92
C SER A 20 -22.44 -4.23 30.61
N LEU A 21 -23.37 -4.73 29.77
CA LEU A 21 -23.05 -5.34 28.49
C LEU A 21 -22.53 -4.31 27.49
N LEU A 22 -23.11 -3.10 27.45
CA LEU A 22 -22.65 -2.02 26.59
C LEU A 22 -21.26 -1.53 27.00
N LEU A 23 -21.00 -1.36 28.30
CA LEU A 23 -19.66 -1.02 28.78
C LEU A 23 -18.64 -2.12 28.49
N TYR A 24 -19.03 -3.40 28.56
CA TYR A 24 -18.18 -4.52 28.15
C TYR A 24 -17.90 -4.50 26.65
N GLN A 25 -18.88 -4.18 25.82
CA GLN A 25 -18.72 -4.04 24.36
C GLN A 25 -17.80 -2.85 24.03
N PHE A 26 -17.96 -1.71 24.71
CA PHE A 26 -17.05 -0.57 24.60
C PHE A 26 -15.64 -0.90 25.08
N PHE A 27 -15.52 -1.63 26.18
CA PHE A 27 -14.23 -2.08 26.71
C PHE A 27 -13.57 -3.11 25.77
N LEU A 28 -14.32 -4.04 25.18
CA LEU A 28 -13.82 -4.98 24.18
C LEU A 28 -13.39 -4.28 22.89
N MET A 29 -14.11 -3.25 22.45
CA MET A 29 -13.68 -2.39 21.32
C MET A 29 -12.39 -1.64 21.67
N PHE A 30 -12.27 -1.08 22.88
CA PHE A 30 -11.07 -0.38 23.35
C PHE A 30 -9.84 -1.31 23.50
N MET A 31 -10.05 -2.55 23.95
CA MET A 31 -8.99 -3.57 24.02
C MET A 31 -8.59 -4.09 22.63
N ALA A 32 -9.54 -4.16 21.67
CA ALA A 32 -9.23 -4.50 20.28
C ALA A 32 -8.44 -3.40 19.55
N GLU A 33 -8.64 -2.13 19.91
CA GLU A 33 -7.91 -0.96 19.38
C GLU A 33 -6.42 -0.94 19.79
N THR A 34 -6.05 -1.62 20.89
CA THR A 34 -4.72 -1.53 21.51
C THR A 34 -3.83 -2.76 21.29
N ALA A 35 -4.34 -3.79 20.62
CA ALA A 35 -3.54 -4.95 20.24
C ALA A 35 -2.77 -4.67 18.94
N GLU A 36 -1.76 -3.80 19.00
CA GLU A 36 -0.76 -3.70 17.94
C GLU A 36 -0.02 -5.03 17.88
N SER A 37 -0.21 -5.80 16.81
CA SER A 37 0.42 -7.10 16.68
C SER A 37 1.94 -6.92 16.61
N GLU A 38 2.69 -7.46 17.57
CA GLU A 38 4.15 -7.42 17.58
C GLU A 38 4.72 -8.01 16.27
N LYS A 39 5.56 -7.25 15.57
CA LYS A 39 6.20 -7.68 14.32
C LYS A 39 7.35 -8.64 14.64
N THR A 40 7.31 -9.83 14.05
CA THR A 40 8.39 -10.84 14.15
C THR A 40 9.13 -11.00 12.83
N TYR A 41 10.44 -11.22 12.90
CA TYR A 41 11.33 -11.25 11.74
C TYR A 41 12.12 -12.56 11.66
N VAL A 42 12.39 -13.03 10.45
CA VAL A 42 13.21 -14.23 10.18
C VAL A 42 14.14 -13.96 9.00
N LEU A 43 15.40 -14.38 9.12
CA LEU A 43 16.39 -14.27 8.05
C LEU A 43 16.37 -15.52 7.17
N ILE A 44 16.14 -15.35 5.87
CA ILE A 44 16.25 -16.39 4.85
C ILE A 44 17.55 -16.20 4.07
N ARG A 45 18.38 -17.25 3.97
CA ARG A 45 19.73 -17.15 3.38
C ARG A 45 19.79 -17.46 1.88
N TYR A 46 18.66 -17.71 1.22
CA TYR A 46 18.62 -17.94 -0.22
C TYR A 46 18.73 -16.63 -0.99
N LEU A 47 19.70 -16.53 -1.90
CA LEU A 47 19.85 -15.35 -2.77
C LEU A 47 18.73 -15.33 -3.81
N ARG A 48 17.99 -14.21 -3.87
CA ARG A 48 16.83 -13.99 -4.75
C ARG A 48 16.77 -12.52 -5.18
N THR A 49 16.14 -12.25 -6.33
CA THR A 49 15.75 -10.88 -6.69
C THR A 49 14.71 -10.37 -5.68
N TRP A 50 14.51 -9.05 -5.58
CA TRP A 50 13.52 -8.49 -4.65
C TRP A 50 12.11 -9.08 -4.87
N ASN A 51 11.68 -9.19 -6.14
CA ASN A 51 10.36 -9.74 -6.50
C ASN A 51 10.22 -11.22 -6.14
N ASP A 52 11.27 -12.02 -6.39
CA ASP A 52 11.27 -13.44 -6.00
C ASP A 52 11.29 -13.60 -4.47
N ALA A 53 12.02 -12.74 -3.76
CA ALA A 53 12.05 -12.74 -2.29
C ALA A 53 10.68 -12.39 -1.70
N GLN A 54 10.00 -11.37 -2.24
CA GLN A 54 8.64 -11.02 -1.84
C GLN A 54 7.66 -12.17 -2.09
N THR A 55 7.75 -12.77 -3.27
CA THR A 55 6.90 -13.92 -3.64
C THR A 55 7.13 -15.09 -2.68
N TYR A 56 8.40 -15.41 -2.37
CA TYR A 56 8.76 -16.45 -1.40
C TYR A 56 8.22 -16.13 0.00
N CYS A 57 8.39 -14.90 0.47
CA CYS A 57 7.88 -14.47 1.77
C CYS A 57 6.36 -14.57 1.84
N ARG A 58 5.61 -14.23 0.79
CA ARG A 58 4.14 -14.38 0.76
C ARG A 58 3.66 -15.83 0.66
N GLN A 59 4.50 -16.73 0.14
CA GLN A 59 4.19 -18.16 0.04
C GLN A 59 4.47 -18.92 1.34
N HIS A 60 5.50 -18.52 2.09
CA HIS A 60 5.98 -19.26 3.27
C HIS A 60 5.86 -18.51 4.59
N TYR A 61 5.64 -17.19 4.54
CA TYR A 61 5.56 -16.26 5.67
C TYR A 61 4.47 -15.21 5.39
N LYS A 62 4.56 -14.00 5.96
CA LYS A 62 3.60 -12.90 5.73
C LYS A 62 3.96 -12.08 4.49
N ASP A 63 5.08 -11.35 4.54
CA ASP A 63 5.64 -10.55 3.45
C ASP A 63 7.09 -10.18 3.80
N LEU A 64 7.78 -9.44 2.95
CA LEU A 64 9.04 -8.78 3.31
C LEU A 64 8.83 -7.75 4.45
N PRO A 65 9.84 -7.51 5.31
CA PRO A 65 9.72 -6.62 6.46
C PRO A 65 9.29 -5.18 6.11
N ILE A 66 8.19 -4.70 6.70
CA ILE A 66 7.80 -3.29 6.67
C ILE A 66 8.33 -2.62 7.96
N ILE A 67 9.27 -1.70 7.80
CA ILE A 67 9.95 -1.00 8.90
C ILE A 67 9.35 0.40 9.02
N GLU A 68 8.59 0.64 10.08
CA GLU A 68 7.88 1.91 10.31
C GLU A 68 8.36 2.65 11.56
N SER A 69 9.22 2.01 12.36
CA SER A 69 9.76 2.56 13.60
C SER A 69 11.26 2.25 13.79
N ALA A 70 11.90 2.96 14.71
CA ALA A 70 13.28 2.66 15.11
C ALA A 70 13.40 1.28 15.79
N GLU A 71 12.34 0.86 16.48
CA GLU A 71 12.24 -0.47 17.09
C GLU A 71 12.17 -1.57 16.03
N ASP A 72 11.34 -1.41 14.98
CA ASP A 72 11.32 -2.31 13.83
C ASP A 72 12.70 -2.46 13.20
N ASN A 73 13.40 -1.33 13.04
CA ASN A 73 14.72 -1.32 12.44
C ASN A 73 15.74 -2.07 13.32
N ALA A 74 15.68 -1.92 14.64
CA ALA A 74 16.53 -2.64 15.59
C ALA A 74 16.22 -4.16 15.58
N ASN A 75 14.94 -4.53 15.57
CA ASN A 75 14.49 -5.92 15.54
C ASN A 75 14.87 -6.63 14.24
N VAL A 76 14.76 -5.95 13.10
CA VAL A 76 15.25 -6.43 11.81
C VAL A 76 16.78 -6.57 11.84
N GLN A 77 17.52 -5.59 12.38
CA GLN A 77 18.98 -5.67 12.49
C GLN A 77 19.44 -6.86 13.34
N ALA A 78 18.72 -7.20 14.41
CA ALA A 78 19.04 -8.33 15.29
C ALA A 78 19.01 -9.69 14.55
N VAL A 79 18.11 -9.87 13.57
CA VAL A 79 18.03 -11.12 12.79
C VAL A 79 19.01 -11.17 11.61
N LYS A 80 19.57 -10.03 11.18
CA LYS A 80 20.54 -9.93 10.06
C LYS A 80 21.81 -9.13 10.40
N PRO A 81 22.60 -9.52 11.41
CA PRO A 81 23.69 -8.70 11.94
C PRO A 81 24.84 -8.43 10.95
N LEU A 82 25.07 -9.34 10.00
CA LEU A 82 26.26 -9.32 9.11
C LEU A 82 25.91 -9.54 7.63
N VAL A 83 24.64 -9.45 7.26
CA VAL A 83 24.20 -9.73 5.88
C VAL A 83 23.24 -8.66 5.39
N ASP A 84 23.41 -8.28 4.13
CA ASP A 84 22.41 -7.49 3.42
C ASP A 84 21.19 -8.36 3.13
N ALA A 85 19.99 -7.79 3.28
CA ALA A 85 18.74 -8.48 3.01
C ALA A 85 17.70 -7.50 2.46
N TRP A 86 16.83 -8.01 1.58
CA TRP A 86 15.69 -7.24 1.09
C TRP A 86 14.70 -6.92 2.21
N ILE A 87 14.11 -5.72 2.16
CA ILE A 87 12.98 -5.30 3.00
C ILE A 87 11.77 -4.98 2.11
N GLY A 88 10.60 -4.83 2.71
CA GLY A 88 9.33 -4.66 2.02
C GLY A 88 9.15 -3.29 1.36
N LEU A 89 10.02 -2.32 1.64
CA LEU A 89 10.03 -1.05 0.94
C LEU A 89 10.65 -1.21 -0.44
N TYR A 90 9.90 -0.84 -1.47
CA TYR A 90 10.35 -0.78 -2.85
C TYR A 90 9.84 0.49 -3.51
N ARG A 91 10.52 0.92 -4.56
CA ARG A 91 10.07 2.04 -5.38
C ARG A 91 9.20 1.50 -6.50
N GLU A 92 7.91 1.87 -6.53
CA GLU A 92 7.10 1.75 -7.73
C GLU A 92 6.07 2.88 -7.82
N ALA A 93 6.20 3.75 -8.82
CA ALA A 93 5.23 4.80 -9.12
C ALA A 93 5.22 5.12 -10.63
N TRP A 94 5.18 4.10 -11.48
CA TRP A 94 4.99 4.26 -12.92
C TRP A 94 3.50 4.41 -13.24
N THR A 95 3.15 5.49 -13.92
CA THR A 95 1.77 5.81 -14.31
C THR A 95 1.72 6.04 -15.82
N TRP A 96 0.65 5.56 -16.47
CA TRP A 96 0.44 5.83 -17.89
C TRP A 96 0.13 7.32 -18.13
N SER A 97 0.35 7.79 -19.36
CA SER A 97 0.12 9.20 -19.75
C SER A 97 -1.32 9.68 -19.58
N ASN A 98 -2.27 8.74 -19.42
CA ASN A 98 -3.68 9.01 -19.12
C ASN A 98 -3.99 8.97 -17.60
N ASN A 99 -2.98 8.99 -16.74
CA ASN A 99 -3.07 8.90 -15.27
C ASN A 99 -3.62 7.58 -14.73
N GLN A 100 -3.68 6.52 -15.53
CA GLN A 100 -4.11 5.21 -15.06
C GLN A 100 -2.92 4.38 -14.54
N SER A 101 -3.19 3.58 -13.50
CA SER A 101 -2.28 2.55 -13.03
C SER A 101 -2.58 1.21 -13.74
N SER A 102 -1.54 0.43 -13.97
CA SER A 102 -1.62 -0.96 -14.43
C SER A 102 -0.55 -1.75 -13.71
N SER A 103 -0.76 -3.04 -13.46
CA SER A 103 0.27 -3.94 -12.93
C SER A 103 1.12 -4.60 -14.01
N PHE A 104 0.69 -4.54 -15.28
CA PHE A 104 1.45 -5.14 -16.38
C PHE A 104 2.74 -4.37 -16.64
N ARG A 105 3.88 -5.08 -16.66
CA ARG A 105 5.21 -4.54 -16.96
C ARG A 105 5.97 -5.53 -17.83
N ASN A 106 6.63 -5.03 -18.87
CA ASN A 106 7.54 -5.84 -19.68
C ASN A 106 8.97 -5.30 -19.62
N TRP A 107 9.48 -5.09 -18.41
CA TRP A 107 10.83 -4.58 -18.18
C TRP A 107 11.89 -5.48 -18.81
N GLN A 108 12.88 -4.86 -19.43
CA GLN A 108 14.13 -5.51 -19.80
C GLN A 108 14.85 -6.02 -18.54
N PHE A 109 15.69 -7.04 -18.70
CA PHE A 109 16.53 -7.52 -17.60
C PHE A 109 17.34 -6.38 -16.97
N ARG A 110 17.17 -6.22 -15.65
CA ARG A 110 17.77 -5.17 -14.79
C ARG A 110 17.11 -3.79 -14.84
N GLU A 111 16.01 -3.62 -15.57
CA GLU A 111 15.24 -2.39 -15.57
C GLU A 111 14.05 -2.44 -14.59
N PRO A 112 13.53 -1.28 -14.14
CA PRO A 112 14.10 0.06 -14.31
C PRO A 112 15.27 0.31 -13.34
N ASP A 113 16.37 0.92 -13.81
CA ASP A 113 17.57 1.16 -13.00
C ASP A 113 17.74 2.62 -12.53
N ASN A 114 16.95 3.54 -13.08
CA ASN A 114 17.00 4.98 -12.85
C ASN A 114 18.44 5.53 -12.97
N ALA A 115 19.13 5.23 -14.07
CA ALA A 115 20.51 5.62 -14.28
C ALA A 115 20.70 7.14 -14.10
N PHE A 116 21.81 7.52 -13.47
CA PHE A 116 22.15 8.92 -13.15
C PHE A 116 21.06 9.68 -12.36
N LEU A 117 20.08 8.97 -11.78
CA LEU A 117 18.93 9.53 -11.10
C LEU A 117 18.08 10.47 -11.98
N ASN A 118 18.01 10.24 -13.29
CA ASN A 118 17.29 11.11 -14.22
C ASN A 118 16.27 10.42 -15.14
N GLU A 119 16.08 9.10 -15.01
CA GLU A 119 15.30 8.31 -15.96
C GLU A 119 13.86 8.11 -15.47
N TYR A 120 13.02 9.11 -15.73
CA TYR A 120 11.64 9.18 -15.24
C TYR A 120 10.58 8.91 -16.33
N CYS A 121 11.00 8.50 -17.52
CA CYS A 121 10.13 8.13 -18.64
C CYS A 121 10.47 6.73 -19.13
N VAL A 122 9.56 6.08 -19.88
CA VAL A 122 9.75 4.70 -20.37
C VAL A 122 9.81 4.69 -21.89
N ALA A 123 10.72 3.90 -22.46
CA ALA A 123 10.78 3.58 -23.87
C ALA A 123 10.71 2.08 -24.10
N GLU A 124 10.07 1.67 -25.19
CA GLU A 124 10.02 0.28 -25.66
C GLU A 124 11.12 0.05 -26.70
N ASP A 125 11.80 -1.10 -26.63
CA ASP A 125 12.79 -1.54 -27.60
C ASP A 125 12.17 -2.38 -28.75
N TYR A 126 12.99 -2.78 -29.72
CA TYR A 126 12.53 -3.58 -30.88
C TYR A 126 12.17 -5.04 -30.54
N GLN A 127 12.43 -5.47 -29.32
CA GLN A 127 12.09 -6.80 -28.78
C GLN A 127 10.86 -6.73 -27.86
N HIS A 128 10.17 -5.59 -27.85
CA HIS A 128 9.01 -5.28 -27.01
C HIS A 128 9.32 -5.13 -25.52
N ASN A 129 10.59 -5.04 -25.10
CA ASN A 129 10.97 -4.84 -23.70
C ASN A 129 11.07 -3.36 -23.37
N TRP A 130 10.88 -3.03 -22.10
CA TRP A 130 10.82 -1.66 -21.60
C TRP A 130 12.08 -1.31 -20.83
N ARG A 131 12.51 -0.05 -20.95
CA ARG A 131 13.56 0.54 -20.13
C ARG A 131 13.13 1.94 -19.71
N ASP A 132 13.49 2.36 -18.51
CA ASP A 132 13.44 3.78 -18.19
C ASP A 132 14.51 4.55 -18.96
N THR A 133 14.26 5.83 -19.14
CA THR A 133 15.10 6.72 -19.94
C THR A 133 14.88 8.17 -19.50
N ASP A 134 15.90 9.01 -19.73
CA ASP A 134 15.78 10.45 -19.58
C ASP A 134 14.65 10.98 -20.49
N CYS A 135 13.66 11.65 -19.88
CA CYS A 135 12.52 12.23 -20.56
C CYS A 135 12.89 13.28 -21.63
N GLN A 136 14.10 13.87 -21.55
CA GLN A 136 14.58 14.85 -22.52
C GLN A 136 15.17 14.22 -23.78
N ARG A 137 15.31 12.89 -23.83
CA ARG A 137 15.82 12.20 -25.02
C ARG A 137 14.83 12.27 -26.18
N LYS A 138 15.34 12.66 -27.34
CA LYS A 138 14.58 12.66 -28.60
C LYS A 138 14.63 11.27 -29.21
N ILE A 139 13.51 10.56 -29.17
CA ILE A 139 13.33 9.22 -29.75
C ILE A 139 12.05 9.18 -30.59
N ALA A 140 11.93 8.19 -31.48
CA ALA A 140 10.68 7.94 -32.20
C ALA A 140 9.56 7.56 -31.20
N PHE A 141 8.30 7.84 -31.55
CA PHE A 141 7.15 7.60 -30.67
C PHE A 141 5.99 6.97 -31.45
N ILE A 142 5.09 6.31 -30.71
CA ILE A 142 3.89 5.63 -31.20
C ILE A 142 2.68 6.32 -30.58
N CYS A 143 1.59 6.48 -31.36
CA CYS A 143 0.34 7.07 -30.89
C CYS A 143 -0.78 6.04 -30.87
N HIS A 144 -1.72 6.16 -29.93
CA HIS A 144 -3.01 5.50 -30.04
C HIS A 144 -3.79 6.12 -31.21
N LYS A 145 -4.31 5.28 -32.10
CA LYS A 145 -5.30 5.72 -33.08
C LYS A 145 -6.67 5.73 -32.39
N GLY A 146 -7.29 6.91 -32.28
CA GLY A 146 -8.68 7.02 -31.87
C GLY A 146 -9.64 6.66 -33.00
N ASP A 147 -10.88 6.32 -32.64
CA ASP A 147 -11.97 6.33 -33.60
C ASP A 147 -12.30 7.80 -33.90
N HIS A 148 -11.97 8.26 -35.09
CA HIS A 148 -12.43 9.56 -35.58
C HIS A 148 -13.95 9.49 -35.82
N TYR A 149 -14.75 9.67 -34.77
CA TYR A 149 -16.12 10.13 -35.00
C TYR A 149 -16.03 11.58 -35.45
N GLN A 150 -16.19 11.80 -36.76
CA GLN A 150 -16.36 13.14 -37.31
C GLN A 150 -17.61 13.76 -36.70
N THR A 151 -17.46 14.55 -35.64
CA THR A 151 -18.45 15.56 -35.25
C THR A 151 -18.16 16.85 -36.01
N GLU A 152 -18.18 16.77 -37.33
CA GLU A 152 -18.38 17.92 -38.23
C GLU A 152 -19.76 17.75 -38.87
N ASN A 153 -20.85 17.93 -38.10
CA ASN A 153 -22.20 18.15 -38.65
C ASN A 153 -23.24 18.57 -37.61
N PHE A 154 -22.86 19.42 -36.65
CA PHE A 154 -23.84 20.10 -35.82
C PHE A 154 -23.34 21.50 -35.49
N LEU A 155 -23.38 22.41 -36.47
CA LEU A 155 -23.44 23.88 -36.31
C LEU A 155 -23.44 24.59 -37.67
N LEU A 156 -24.38 24.29 -38.57
CA LEU A 156 -24.81 25.21 -39.62
C LEU A 156 -26.26 24.90 -40.00
N CYS A 157 -27.19 25.50 -39.26
CA CYS A 157 -28.50 25.97 -39.74
C CYS A 157 -29.20 26.70 -38.57
N SER A 158 -28.69 27.89 -38.24
CA SER A 158 -29.50 28.94 -37.62
C SER A 158 -29.73 29.99 -38.71
N ASN A 159 -30.91 29.94 -39.33
CA ASN A 159 -31.53 31.04 -40.04
C ASN A 159 -32.82 31.37 -39.31
#